data_AF-A0A7C1WGE9-F1
#
_entry.id   AF-A0A7C1WGE9-F1
#
_cell.length_a   1.000
_cell.length_b   1.000
_cell.length_c   1.000
_cell.angle_alpha   90.00
_cell.angle_beta   90.00
_cell.angle_gamma   90.00
#
_symmetry.space_group_name_H-M   'P 1'
#
loop_
_entity.id
_entity.type
_entity.pdbx_description
1 polymer ?
#
loop_
_entity_poly.entity_id
_entity_poly.type
_entity_poly.pdbx_seq_one_letter_code
_entity_poly.pdbx_strand_id
1 'polypeptide(L)'
;MERFRNYVGKTVVLEKVREAVAQNAYGLAGRYLPDPPEDFDEFEFITDWDGENKLALMVTVEMMKVKRIFFGISAPENPDVVRGLSDTELKELLEKKGDVFVSFFDHITRG
;
A
#
# COMPACT_ATOMS: atom_id res chain seq x y z
N MET A 1 -3.58 11.86 5.95
CA MET A 1 -2.23 11.53 5.44
C MET A 1 -1.12 11.66 6.48
N GLU A 2 -1.25 12.52 7.50
CA GLU A 2 -0.18 12.75 8.49
C GLU A 2 0.30 11.48 9.19
N ARG A 3 -0.59 10.54 9.53
CA ARG A 3 -0.19 9.26 10.16
C ARG A 3 0.76 8.39 9.32
N PHE A 4 0.77 8.53 8.00
CA PHE A 4 1.66 7.75 7.14
C PHE A 4 2.98 8.45 6.86
N ARG A 5 3.10 9.74 7.23
CA ARG A 5 4.31 10.54 6.99
C ARG A 5 5.53 9.94 7.70
N ASN A 6 5.32 9.29 8.84
CA ASN A 6 6.39 8.65 9.63
C ASN A 6 7.06 7.47 8.94
N TYR A 7 6.45 6.90 7.89
CA TYR A 7 7.04 5.80 7.14
C TYR A 7 7.91 6.26 5.97
N VAL A 8 7.73 7.50 5.51
CA VAL A 8 8.58 8.08 4.46
C VAL A 8 10.02 8.14 4.97
N GLY A 9 10.94 7.57 4.20
CA GLY A 9 12.36 7.44 4.52
C GLY A 9 12.74 6.17 5.27
N LYS A 10 11.76 5.44 5.84
CA LYS A 10 12.04 4.15 6.48
C LYS A 10 12.43 3.09 5.46
N THR A 11 13.23 2.14 5.89
CA THR A 11 13.67 1.02 5.06
C THR A 11 12.61 -0.06 5.05
N VAL A 12 12.22 -0.49 3.86
CA VAL A 12 11.35 -1.63 3.62
C VAL A 12 12.10 -2.93 3.90
N VAL A 13 11.41 -3.86 4.55
CA VAL A 13 11.86 -5.20 4.88
C VAL A 13 11.25 -6.15 3.85
N LEU A 14 12.04 -6.50 2.82
CA LEU A 14 11.54 -7.19 1.62
C LEU A 14 10.88 -8.54 1.94
N GLU A 15 11.46 -9.28 2.88
CA GLU A 15 10.91 -10.57 3.32
C GLU A 15 9.48 -10.41 3.83
N LYS A 16 9.21 -9.38 4.63
CA LYS A 16 7.90 -9.09 5.21
C LYS A 16 6.89 -8.55 4.21
N VAL A 17 7.36 -7.78 3.23
CA VAL A 17 6.51 -7.32 2.11
C VAL A 17 5.89 -8.49 1.37
N ARG A 18 6.61 -9.62 1.26
CA ARG A 18 6.20 -10.80 0.49
C ARG A 18 5.55 -11.90 1.34
N GLU A 19 5.40 -11.68 2.65
CA GLU A 19 4.72 -12.63 3.54
C GLU A 19 3.21 -12.66 3.24
N ALA A 20 2.78 -13.59 2.39
CA ALA A 20 1.38 -13.75 1.99
C ALA A 20 0.43 -13.93 3.20
N VAL A 21 0.89 -14.60 4.27
CA VAL A 21 0.13 -14.74 5.52
C VAL A 21 -0.09 -13.38 6.19
N ALA A 22 0.95 -12.55 6.25
CA ALA A 22 0.85 -11.20 6.80
C ALA A 22 -0.05 -10.32 5.92
N GLN A 23 0.13 -10.34 4.59
CA GLN A 23 -0.72 -9.61 3.64
C GLN A 23 -2.22 -9.94 3.86
N ASN A 24 -2.56 -11.22 3.93
CA ASN A 24 -3.93 -11.68 4.19
C ASN A 24 -4.45 -11.21 5.55
N ALA A 25 -3.61 -11.18 6.59
CA ALA A 25 -4.00 -10.67 7.91
C ALA A 25 -4.38 -9.18 7.89
N TYR A 26 -3.83 -8.41 6.95
CA TYR A 26 -4.19 -7.01 6.72
C TYR A 26 -5.27 -6.81 5.64
N GLY A 27 -5.81 -7.92 5.10
CA GLY A 27 -6.78 -7.88 3.99
C GLY A 27 -6.21 -7.30 2.70
N LEU A 28 -4.89 -7.39 2.52
CA LEU A 28 -4.17 -6.94 1.32
C LEU A 28 -3.79 -8.17 0.48
N ALA A 29 -3.80 -8.01 -0.83
CA ALA A 29 -3.20 -8.96 -1.76
C ALA A 29 -2.09 -8.25 -2.56
N GLY A 30 -0.90 -8.85 -2.62
CA GLY A 30 0.18 -8.36 -3.47
C GLY A 30 -0.16 -8.48 -4.95
N ARG A 31 0.00 -7.38 -5.70
CA ARG A 31 -0.20 -7.33 -7.16
C ARG A 31 1.13 -7.23 -7.90
N TYR A 32 2.01 -6.34 -7.46
CA TYR A 32 3.35 -6.18 -8.03
C TYR A 32 4.36 -6.08 -6.88
N LEU A 33 5.16 -7.15 -6.73
CA LEU A 33 6.13 -7.33 -5.64
C LEU A 33 7.49 -7.79 -6.21
N PRO A 34 8.26 -6.89 -6.85
CA PRO A 34 9.51 -7.25 -7.53
C PRO A 34 10.55 -7.84 -6.56
N ASP A 35 11.31 -8.82 -7.05
CA ASP A 35 12.35 -9.52 -6.28
C ASP A 35 13.49 -10.00 -7.22
N PRO A 36 14.67 -9.35 -7.18
CA PRO A 36 14.97 -8.16 -6.39
C PRO A 36 14.24 -6.92 -6.95
N PRO A 37 13.87 -5.95 -6.11
CA PRO A 37 13.44 -4.62 -6.58
C PRO A 37 14.61 -3.85 -7.20
N GLU A 38 14.30 -2.99 -8.16
CA GLU A 38 15.27 -2.03 -8.69
C GLU A 38 15.62 -0.94 -7.66
N ASP A 39 16.67 -0.15 -7.94
CA ASP A 39 17.05 0.99 -7.09
C ASP A 39 15.93 2.02 -6.95
N PHE A 40 14.99 2.08 -7.90
CA PHE A 40 13.74 2.83 -7.82
C PHE A 40 12.61 1.95 -8.32
N ASP A 41 11.65 1.63 -7.47
CA ASP A 41 10.59 0.66 -7.79
C ASP A 41 9.31 0.93 -6.98
N GLU A 42 8.28 0.16 -7.24
CA GLU A 42 7.00 0.25 -6.54
C GLU A 42 6.52 -1.12 -6.04
N PHE A 43 5.99 -1.15 -4.82
CA PHE A 43 5.21 -2.29 -4.35
C PHE A 43 3.73 -1.94 -4.44
N GLU A 44 2.97 -2.79 -5.13
CA GLU A 44 1.53 -2.62 -5.30
C GLU A 44 0.75 -3.70 -4.57
N PHE A 45 -0.26 -3.27 -3.80
CA PHE A 45 -1.21 -4.12 -3.10
C PHE A 45 -2.64 -3.69 -3.42
N ILE A 46 -3.58 -4.63 -3.36
CA ILE A 46 -5.01 -4.37 -3.56
C ILE A 46 -5.85 -4.91 -2.39
N THR A 47 -6.98 -4.28 -2.11
CA THR A 47 -8.00 -4.73 -1.15
C THR A 47 -9.40 -4.33 -1.60
N ASP A 48 -10.43 -4.98 -1.08
CA ASP A 48 -11.82 -4.61 -1.35
C ASP A 48 -12.15 -3.22 -0.80
N TRP A 49 -12.84 -2.41 -1.61
CA TRP A 49 -13.29 -1.08 -1.25
C TRP A 49 -14.81 -1.01 -1.02
N ASP A 50 -15.61 -1.25 -2.06
CA ASP A 50 -17.07 -1.08 -2.07
C ASP A 50 -17.81 -2.23 -2.78
N GLY A 51 -17.16 -3.40 -2.91
CA GLY A 51 -17.74 -4.60 -3.53
C GLY A 51 -17.65 -4.62 -5.06
N GLU A 52 -17.58 -3.45 -5.70
CA GLU A 52 -17.36 -3.32 -7.13
C GLU A 52 -15.90 -2.96 -7.41
N ASN A 53 -15.33 -2.02 -6.65
CA ASN A 53 -13.99 -1.50 -6.86
C ASN A 53 -12.97 -2.08 -5.88
N LYS A 54 -11.70 -2.01 -6.29
CA LYS A 54 -10.56 -2.31 -5.42
C LYS A 54 -9.86 -1.03 -5.03
N LEU A 55 -9.39 -0.98 -3.79
CA LEU A 55 -8.43 0.01 -3.33
C LEU A 55 -7.02 -0.50 -3.64
N ALA A 56 -6.26 0.27 -4.42
CA ALA A 56 -4.84 0.07 -4.64
C ALA A 56 -4.03 0.86 -3.61
N LEU A 57 -3.07 0.18 -2.98
CA LEU A 57 -2.02 0.75 -2.15
C LEU A 57 -0.69 0.62 -2.91
N MET A 58 -0.09 1.76 -3.24
CA MET A 58 1.18 1.85 -3.95
C MET A 58 2.24 2.43 -3.02
N VAL A 59 3.34 1.71 -2.86
CA VAL A 59 4.50 2.10 -2.03
C VAL A 59 5.71 2.24 -2.92
N THR A 60 6.00 3.47 -3.34
CA THR A 60 7.19 3.78 -4.13
C THR A 60 8.41 3.79 -3.23
N VAL A 61 9.47 3.09 -3.64
CA VAL A 61 10.74 2.98 -2.93
C VAL A 61 11.91 3.44 -3.77
N GLU A 62 12.95 3.96 -3.12
CA GLU A 62 14.26 4.17 -3.72
C GLU A 62 15.32 3.66 -2.76
N MET A 63 16.23 2.80 -3.23
CA MET A 63 17.24 2.12 -2.40
C MET A 63 16.59 1.47 -1.17
N MET A 64 15.45 0.78 -1.39
CA MET A 64 14.60 0.18 -0.36
C MET A 64 14.02 1.15 0.68
N LYS A 65 14.09 2.46 0.47
CA LYS A 65 13.48 3.46 1.36
C LYS A 65 12.16 3.95 0.79
N VAL A 66 11.12 4.01 1.63
CA VAL A 66 9.82 4.55 1.22
C VAL A 66 9.98 6.01 0.79
N LYS A 67 9.58 6.33 -0.44
CA LYS A 67 9.52 7.70 -0.96
C LYS A 67 8.11 8.25 -0.96
N ARG A 68 7.15 7.39 -1.28
CA ARG A 68 5.75 7.79 -1.40
C ARG A 68 4.84 6.63 -1.02
N ILE A 69 3.74 6.98 -0.39
CA ILE A 69 2.61 6.09 -0.17
C ILE A 69 1.42 6.73 -0.88
N PHE A 70 0.75 5.96 -1.73
CA PHE A 70 -0.42 6.41 -2.46
C PHE A 70 -1.56 5.41 -2.30
N PHE A 71 -2.76 5.94 -2.14
CA PHE A 71 -4.01 5.18 -2.15
C PHE A 71 -4.87 5.66 -3.30
N GLY A 72 -5.42 4.72 -4.06
CA GLY A 72 -6.34 5.03 -5.14
C GLY A 72 -7.34 3.90 -5.38
N ILE A 73 -8.35 4.18 -6.19
CA ILE A 73 -9.33 3.19 -6.63
C ILE A 73 -8.90 2.67 -7.99
N SER A 74 -8.77 1.34 -8.12
CA SER A 74 -8.60 0.67 -9.40
C SER A 74 -9.92 0.04 -9.83
N ALA A 75 -10.35 0.31 -11.06
CA ALA A 75 -11.54 -0.28 -11.64
C ALA A 75 -11.29 -1.75 -12.05
N PRO A 76 -12.22 -2.69 -11.84
CA PRO A 76 -12.02 -4.09 -12.23
C PRO A 76 -11.78 -4.30 -13.71
N GLU A 77 -12.46 -3.51 -14.55
CA GLU A 77 -12.38 -3.58 -16.01
C GLU A 77 -11.06 -3.03 -16.57
N ASN A 78 -10.36 -2.20 -15.81
CA ASN A 78 -9.00 -1.78 -16.15
C ASN A 78 -8.20 -1.49 -14.87
N PRO A 79 -7.57 -2.52 -14.27
CA PRO A 79 -6.93 -2.39 -12.98
C PRO A 79 -5.67 -1.52 -13.03
N ASP A 80 -5.10 -1.27 -14.22
CA ASP A 80 -3.94 -0.37 -14.41
C ASP A 80 -4.35 1.12 -14.31
N VAL A 81 -5.64 1.42 -14.45
CA VAL A 81 -6.17 2.77 -14.28
C VAL A 81 -6.52 2.99 -12.81
N VAL A 82 -5.63 3.67 -12.11
CA VAL A 82 -5.83 4.06 -10.71
C VAL A 82 -6.24 5.53 -10.62
N ARG A 83 -7.42 5.79 -10.06
CA ARG A 83 -7.88 7.15 -9.72
C ARG A 83 -7.52 7.47 -8.28
N GLY A 84 -7.01 8.69 -8.04
CA GLY A 84 -6.84 9.20 -6.68
C GLY A 84 -8.17 9.30 -5.92
N LEU A 85 -8.11 9.07 -4.62
CA LEU A 85 -9.27 9.25 -3.73
C LEU A 85 -9.66 10.73 -3.65
N SER A 86 -10.96 11.00 -3.66
CA SER A 86 -11.52 12.28 -3.22
C SER A 86 -11.29 12.47 -1.71
N ASP A 87 -11.47 13.69 -1.23
CA ASP A 87 -11.32 13.99 0.21
C ASP A 87 -12.27 13.17 1.09
N THR A 88 -13.48 12.91 0.61
CA THR A 88 -14.48 12.08 1.32
C THR A 88 -14.04 10.61 1.36
N GLU A 89 -13.64 10.04 0.22
CA GLU A 89 -13.15 8.65 0.13
C GLU A 89 -11.89 8.46 0.96
N LEU A 90 -11.00 9.46 0.98
CA LEU A 90 -9.81 9.43 1.82
C LEU A 90 -10.18 9.43 3.31
N LYS A 91 -11.11 10.28 3.75
CA LYS A 91 -11.58 10.27 5.15
C LYS A 91 -12.20 8.92 5.52
N GLU A 92 -13.04 8.37 4.66
CA GLU A 92 -13.67 7.07 4.87
C GLU A 92 -12.64 5.95 4.94
N LEU A 93 -11.63 5.97 4.07
CA LEU A 93 -10.54 5.00 4.09
C LEU A 93 -9.80 5.05 5.43
N LEU A 94 -9.51 6.28 5.85
CA LEU A 94 -8.81 6.58 7.06
C LEU A 94 -9.61 6.10 8.30
N GLU A 95 -10.93 6.26 8.31
CA GLU A 95 -11.79 5.78 9.41
C GLU A 95 -11.92 4.26 9.43
N LYS A 96 -12.05 3.62 8.26
CA LYS A 96 -12.32 2.17 8.18
C LYS A 96 -11.08 1.29 8.27
N LYS A 97 -9.99 1.66 7.59
CA LYS A 97 -8.80 0.81 7.37
C LYS A 97 -7.49 1.46 7.83
N GLY A 98 -7.55 2.68 8.36
CA GLY A 98 -6.36 3.45 8.69
C GLY A 98 -5.39 2.75 9.65
N ASP A 99 -5.90 2.17 10.72
CA ASP A 99 -5.07 1.51 11.74
C ASP A 99 -4.52 0.17 11.28
N VAL A 100 -5.25 -0.51 10.39
CA VAL A 100 -4.79 -1.72 9.71
C VAL A 100 -3.57 -1.40 8.84
N PHE A 101 -3.62 -0.30 8.07
CA PHE A 101 -2.47 0.09 7.26
C PHE A 101 -1.29 0.60 8.07
N VAL A 102 -1.52 1.30 9.19
CA VAL A 102 -0.45 1.64 10.14
C VAL A 102 0.25 0.37 10.61
N SER A 103 -0.52 -0.63 11.04
CA SER A 103 0.01 -1.91 11.49
C SER A 103 0.76 -2.66 10.38
N PHE A 104 0.27 -2.61 9.15
CA PHE A 104 0.96 -3.15 7.98
C PHE A 104 2.32 -2.46 7.77
N PHE A 105 2.35 -1.13 7.78
CA PHE A 105 3.60 -0.37 7.60
C PHE A 105 4.58 -0.58 8.77
N ASP A 106 4.11 -0.67 10.00
CA ASP A 106 4.94 -1.02 11.16
C ASP A 106 5.55 -2.42 11.01
N HIS A 107 4.81 -3.34 10.38
CA HIS A 107 5.33 -4.66 10.07
C HIS A 107 6.40 -4.59 8.98
N ILE A 108 6.11 -3.99 7.81
CA ILE A 108 6.97 -4.05 6.63
C ILE A 108 8.13 -3.04 6.62
N THR A 109 8.21 -2.13 7.58
CA THR A 109 9.31 -1.14 7.65
C THR A 109 10.16 -1.29 8.90
N ARG A 110 11.39 -0.78 8.82
CA ARG A 110 12.33 -0.62 9.94
C ARG A 110 13.14 0.68 9.77
N GLY A 111 13.73 1.14 10.85
CA GLY A 111 14.48 2.39 10.90
C GLY A 111 13.88 3.40 11.86
#